data_AF-A0A538SU98-F1
#
_entry.id   AF-A0A538SU98-F1
#
_cell.length_a   1.000
_cell.length_b   1.000
_cell.length_c   1.000
_cell.angle_alpha   90.00
_cell.angle_beta   90.00
_cell.angle_gamma   90.00
#
_symmetry.space_group_name_H-M   'P 1'
#
loop_
_entity.id
_entity.type
_entity.pdbx_description
1 polymer ?
#
loop_
_entity_poly.entity_id
_entity_poly.type
_entity_poly.pdbx_seq_one_letter_code
_entity_poly.pdbx_strand_id
1 'polypeptide(L)'
;VAEHEPAINPEVLGLFVGTPVGQKLRGGSGYGDVVLLFQKNLERAGRSRQEVSKEMKITLLHEYGHYLGFDEEELEHLGLG
;
A
#
# COMPACT_ATOMS: atom_id res chain seq x y z
N VAL A 1 -21.26 -22.82 -5.35
CA VAL A 1 -19.88 -22.32 -5.45
C VAL A 1 -19.49 -21.93 -4.04
N ALA A 2 -18.41 -22.49 -3.48
CA ALA A 2 -18.01 -22.14 -2.12
C ALA A 2 -17.66 -20.65 -2.08
N GLU A 3 -18.37 -19.88 -1.28
CA GLU A 3 -18.11 -18.46 -1.04
C GLU A 3 -16.83 -18.35 -0.23
N HIS A 4 -15.69 -18.23 -0.91
CA HIS A 4 -14.45 -17.82 -0.27
C HIS A 4 -14.42 -16.30 -0.22
N GLU A 5 -14.41 -15.74 0.99
CA GLU A 5 -14.06 -14.33 1.15
C GLU A 5 -12.67 -14.07 0.56
N PRO A 6 -12.48 -12.98 -0.18
CA PRO A 6 -11.18 -12.66 -0.74
C PRO A 6 -10.18 -12.39 0.39
N ALA A 7 -8.97 -12.93 0.26
CA ALA A 7 -7.90 -12.77 1.25
C ALA A 7 -7.44 -11.30 1.43
N ILE A 8 -7.89 -10.40 0.55
CA ILE A 8 -7.59 -8.97 0.58
C ILE A 8 -8.92 -8.23 0.41
N ASN A 9 -9.12 -7.18 1.21
CA ASN A 9 -10.28 -6.32 1.07
C ASN A 9 -10.30 -5.71 -0.35
N PRO A 10 -11.38 -5.85 -1.14
CA PRO A 10 -11.47 -5.31 -2.50
C PRO A 10 -11.36 -3.78 -2.57
N GLU A 11 -11.43 -3.07 -1.45
CA GLU A 11 -11.33 -1.62 -1.34
C GLU A 11 -9.91 -1.09 -1.09
N VAL A 12 -8.91 -1.95 -0.91
CA VAL A 12 -7.51 -1.49 -0.70
C VAL A 12 -7.05 -0.60 -1.86
N LEU A 13 -6.35 0.49 -1.54
CA LEU A 13 -5.84 1.44 -2.54
C LEU A 13 -4.47 1.03 -3.08
N GLY A 14 -3.68 0.34 -2.26
CA GLY A 14 -2.39 -0.20 -2.63
C GLY A 14 -2.02 -1.45 -1.84
N LEU A 15 -0.88 -2.04 -2.19
CA LEU A 15 -0.34 -3.23 -1.52
C LEU A 15 1.18 -3.27 -1.71
N PHE A 16 1.93 -3.30 -0.61
CA PHE A 16 3.33 -3.68 -0.63
C PHE A 16 3.51 -5.19 -0.91
N VAL A 17 4.33 -5.51 -1.91
CA VAL A 17 4.74 -6.88 -2.25
C VAL A 17 6.25 -6.96 -2.16
N GLY A 18 6.74 -7.60 -1.10
CA GLY A 18 8.16 -7.70 -0.83
C GLY A 18 8.45 -8.15 0.59
N THR A 19 9.69 -7.94 1.02
CA THR A 19 10.11 -8.19 2.41
C THR A 19 10.42 -6.86 3.11
N PRO A 20 9.78 -6.55 4.27
CA PRO A 20 10.09 -5.34 5.04
C PRO A 20 11.59 -5.18 5.30
N VAL A 21 12.07 -3.94 5.38
CA VAL A 21 13.52 -3.63 5.38
C VAL A 21 14.28 -4.37 6.49
N GLY A 22 13.69 -4.48 7.68
CA GLY A 22 14.30 -5.16 8.84
C GLY A 22 14.30 -6.68 8.77
N GLN A 23 13.60 -7.29 7.81
CA GLN A 23 13.43 -8.74 7.68
C GLN A 23 14.15 -9.33 6.47
N LYS A 24 14.84 -8.50 5.67
CA LYS A 24 15.56 -8.96 4.48
C LYS A 24 16.78 -9.81 4.87
N LEU A 25 16.72 -11.10 4.56
CA LEU A 25 17.90 -11.96 4.55
C LEU A 25 18.75 -11.65 3.31
N ARG A 26 20.08 -11.59 3.46
CA ARG A 26 21.00 -11.43 2.31
C ARG A 26 20.80 -12.60 1.35
N GLY A 27 20.22 -12.33 0.17
CA GLY A 27 20.08 -13.33 -0.91
C GLY A 27 18.65 -13.61 -1.41
N GLY A 28 17.69 -12.70 -1.22
CA GLY A 28 16.33 -12.85 -1.78
C GLY A 28 16.31 -12.92 -3.31
N SER A 29 15.72 -13.99 -3.85
CA SER A 29 15.63 -14.26 -5.29
C SER A 29 14.61 -13.37 -6.01
N GLY A 30 15.05 -12.67 -7.05
CA GLY A 30 14.31 -12.56 -8.32
C GLY A 30 13.52 -11.28 -8.59
N TYR A 31 12.83 -10.68 -7.61
CA TYR A 31 12.03 -9.48 -7.81
C TYR A 31 12.35 -8.42 -6.74
N GLY A 32 12.37 -7.15 -7.16
CA GLY A 32 12.46 -6.02 -6.21
C GLY A 32 11.16 -5.88 -5.42
N ASP A 33 11.24 -5.26 -4.23
CA ASP A 33 10.02 -4.90 -3.51
C ASP A 33 9.26 -3.83 -4.31
N VAL A 34 7.94 -3.96 -4.38
CA VAL A 34 7.07 -3.03 -5.12
C VAL A 34 5.85 -2.64 -4.30
N VAL A 35 5.33 -1.46 -4.57
CA VAL A 35 4.00 -1.06 -4.12
C VAL A 35 3.08 -1.10 -5.33
N LEU A 36 2.07 -1.97 -5.27
CA LEU A 36 0.99 -2.01 -6.25
C LEU A 36 -0.02 -0.92 -5.91
N LEU A 37 -0.50 -0.18 -6.90
CA LEU A 37 -1.53 0.85 -6.75
C LEU A 37 -2.73 0.49 -7.61
N PHE A 38 -3.91 0.43 -7.00
CA PHE A 38 -5.14 -0.02 -7.66
C PHE A 38 -5.89 1.18 -8.26
N GLN A 39 -5.60 1.49 -9.53
CA GLN A 39 -6.12 2.67 -10.22
C GLN A 39 -7.63 2.89 -10.03
N LYS A 40 -8.46 1.86 -10.28
CA LYS A 40 -9.92 2.00 -10.14
C LYS A 40 -10.37 2.27 -8.71
N ASN A 41 -9.61 1.83 -7.71
CA ASN A 41 -9.95 2.05 -6.31
C ASN A 41 -9.58 3.49 -5.91
N LEU A 42 -8.40 3.95 -6.34
CA LEU A 42 -7.98 5.35 -6.19
C LEU A 42 -8.93 6.34 -6.89
N GLU A 43 -9.42 6.01 -8.09
CA GLU A 43 -10.43 6.79 -8.82
C GLU A 43 -11.82 6.76 -8.17
N ARG A 44 -12.11 5.78 -7.29
CA ARG A 44 -13.33 5.79 -6.47
C ARG A 44 -13.16 6.62 -5.20
N ALA A 45 -11.94 6.66 -4.64
CA ALA A 45 -11.60 7.47 -3.48
C ALA A 45 -11.53 8.97 -3.81
N GLY A 46 -10.94 9.34 -4.96
CA GLY A 46 -10.85 10.73 -5.44
C GLY A 46 -11.74 11.02 -6.64
N ARG A 47 -12.43 12.17 -6.65
CA ARG A 47 -13.37 12.57 -7.72
C ARG A 47 -12.75 13.47 -8.78
N SER A 48 -11.52 13.93 -8.56
CA SER A 48 -10.73 14.75 -9.49
C SER A 48 -9.33 14.19 -9.68
N ARG A 49 -8.66 14.56 -10.77
CA ARG A 49 -7.26 14.15 -11.02
C ARG A 49 -6.34 14.56 -9.88
N GLN A 50 -6.58 15.73 -9.29
CA GLN A 50 -5.84 16.27 -8.17
C GLN A 50 -6.07 15.44 -6.90
N GLU A 51 -7.32 15.07 -6.61
CA GLU A 51 -7.65 14.18 -5.49
C GLU A 51 -7.02 12.80 -5.68
N VAL A 52 -7.20 12.17 -6.85
CA VAL A 52 -6.60 10.86 -7.15
C VAL A 52 -5.07 10.90 -7.01
N SER A 53 -4.42 11.97 -7.48
CA SER A 53 -2.97 12.12 -7.31
C SER A 53 -2.56 12.31 -5.85
N LYS A 54 -3.39 12.94 -5.03
CA LYS A 54 -3.15 13.09 -3.59
C LYS A 54 -3.29 11.74 -2.90
N GLU A 55 -4.37 11.01 -3.16
CA GLU A 55 -4.60 9.67 -2.61
C GLU A 55 -3.48 8.72 -3.00
N MET A 56 -3.08 8.72 -4.27
CA MET A 56 -1.96 7.91 -4.76
C MET A 56 -0.66 8.18 -3.99
N LYS A 57 -0.39 9.45 -3.67
CA LYS A 57 0.80 9.83 -2.89
C LYS A 57 0.69 9.37 -1.44
N ILE A 58 -0.47 9.51 -0.81
CA ILE A 58 -0.73 9.06 0.56
C ILE A 58 -0.55 7.54 0.63
N THR A 59 -1.24 6.78 -0.22
CA THR A 59 -1.14 5.32 -0.27
C THR A 59 0.29 4.84 -0.50
N LEU A 60 1.03 5.45 -1.44
CA LEU A 60 2.42 5.06 -1.69
C LEU A 60 3.32 5.29 -0.46
N LEU A 61 3.16 6.43 0.21
CA LEU A 61 3.98 6.77 1.37
C LEU A 61 3.58 5.97 2.61
N HIS A 62 2.29 5.63 2.76
CA HIS A 62 1.78 4.73 3.80
C HIS A 62 2.44 3.35 3.69
N GLU A 63 2.35 2.71 2.52
CA GLU A 63 2.96 1.40 2.26
C GLU A 63 4.50 1.44 2.41
N TYR A 64 5.13 2.55 2.01
CA TYR A 64 6.56 2.74 2.21
C TYR A 64 6.94 2.93 3.68
N GLY A 65 6.10 3.59 4.48
CA GLY A 65 6.31 3.73 5.92
C GLY A 65 6.22 2.38 6.63
N HIS A 66 5.24 1.55 6.31
CA HIS A 66 5.20 0.17 6.79
C HIS A 66 6.42 -0.65 6.36
N TYR A 67 6.89 -0.47 5.12
CA TYR A 67 8.15 -1.07 4.67
C TYR A 67 9.34 -0.68 5.54
N LEU A 68 9.39 0.57 6.02
CA LEU A 68 10.40 1.08 6.95
C LEU A 68 10.18 0.62 8.40
N GLY A 69 9.01 0.08 8.72
CA GLY A 69 8.64 -0.42 10.05
C GLY A 69 7.82 0.55 10.89
N PHE A 70 7.21 1.59 10.28
CA PHE A 70 6.29 2.47 10.99
C PHE A 70 4.95 1.78 11.25
N ASP A 71 4.37 2.06 12.41
CA ASP A 71 3.02 1.66 12.75
C ASP A 71 1.95 2.67 12.29
N GLU A 72 0.67 2.32 12.48
CA GLU A 72 -0.46 3.16 12.07
C GLU A 72 -0.47 4.51 12.78
N GLU A 73 -0.11 4.55 14.08
CA GLU A 73 -0.09 5.79 14.84
C GLU A 73 0.97 6.74 14.26
N GLU A 74 2.18 6.24 13.98
CA GLU A 74 3.24 7.03 13.35
C GLU A 74 2.83 7.58 11.98
N LEU A 75 2.12 6.79 11.18
CA LEU A 75 1.62 7.22 9.86
C LEU A 75 0.52 8.27 9.97
N GLU A 76 -0.42 8.13 10.90
CA GLU A 76 -1.45 9.15 11.16
C GLU A 76 -0.82 10.51 11.53
N HIS A 77 0.21 10.51 12.40
CA HIS A 77 0.92 11.74 12.77
C HIS A 77 1.62 12.43 11.59
N LEU A 78 1.99 11.66 10.55
CA LEU A 78 2.58 12.17 9.30
C LEU A 78 1.52 12.60 8.27
N GLY A 79 0.22 12.42 8.57
CA GLY A 79 -0.87 12.65 7.64
C GLY A 79 -0.92 11.62 6.51
N LEU A 80 -0.50 10.38 6.81
CA LEU A 80 -0.46 9.24 5.88
C LEU A 80 -1.47 8.13 6.24
N GLY A 81 -2.31 8.34 7.27
CA GLY A 81 -3.42 7.43 7.61
C GLY A 81 -4.60 7.52 6.66
#